data_AF-A0A7S1U016-F1
#
_entry.id   AF-A0A7S1U016-F1
#
_cell.length_a   1.000
_cell.length_b   1.000
_cell.length_c   1.000
_cell.angle_alpha   90.00
_cell.angle_beta   90.00
_cell.angle_gamma   90.00
#
_symmetry.space_group_name_H-M   'P 1'
#
loop_
_entity.id
_entity.type
_entity.pdbx_description
1 polymer ?
#
loop_
_entity_poly.entity_id
_entity_poly.type
_entity_poly.pdbx_seq_one_letter_code
_entity_poly.pdbx_strand_id
1 'polypeptide(L)'
;MKPRRFSNPVRQSYHNVSIVFNRIVEHDAFKNFITIVIIVAGIMVGVGTDDVIVRESGHILDWIDEAILGIFILEIVCKFIALDSEPHRFFYSNWNCFDFAIVVGSFTLDRSMVTMLRLLRLLRVLKLLKALPQLQIIVETLIMGLSSIGFIGLILFMFFYLFAILGMMIFQENDPWHFGTLDRALLSLF
;
A
#
# COMPACT_ATOMS: atom_id res chain seq x y z
N MET A 1 -8.37 -33.21 3.22
CA MET A 1 -7.72 -32.72 4.46
C MET A 1 -8.29 -33.47 5.65
N LYS A 2 -7.45 -34.11 6.47
CA LYS A 2 -7.87 -34.86 7.68
C LYS A 2 -8.30 -33.86 8.77
N PRO A 3 -9.45 -34.03 9.44
CA PRO A 3 -9.87 -33.10 10.49
C PRO A 3 -8.95 -33.24 11.71
N ARG A 4 -8.29 -32.14 12.12
CA ARG A 4 -7.55 -32.06 13.39
C ARG A 4 -8.59 -31.97 14.51
N ARG A 5 -8.72 -33.04 15.32
CA ARG A 5 -9.56 -33.02 16.53
C ARG A 5 -8.92 -32.11 17.58
N PHE A 6 -9.47 -30.93 17.78
CA PHE A 6 -9.10 -30.03 18.88
C PHE A 6 -9.85 -30.43 20.15
N SER A 7 -9.17 -30.43 21.30
CA SER A 7 -9.71 -30.87 22.61
C SER A 7 -10.61 -29.84 23.30
N ASN A 8 -10.67 -28.61 22.80
CA ASN A 8 -11.39 -27.50 23.44
C ASN A 8 -12.64 -27.13 22.62
N PRO A 9 -13.86 -27.24 23.16
CA PRO A 9 -15.12 -27.04 22.42
C PRO A 9 -15.23 -25.66 21.78
N VAL A 10 -14.64 -24.65 22.41
CA VAL A 10 -14.59 -23.27 21.89
C VAL A 10 -13.77 -23.21 20.59
N ARG A 11 -12.60 -23.85 20.54
CA ARG A 11 -11.72 -23.90 19.36
C ARG A 11 -12.36 -24.66 18.20
N GLN A 12 -13.21 -25.64 18.50
CA GLN A 12 -13.92 -26.42 17.49
C GLN A 12 -15.04 -25.61 16.82
N SER A 13 -15.73 -24.74 17.57
CA SER A 13 -16.68 -23.77 16.99
C SER A 13 -15.97 -22.76 16.10
N TYR A 14 -14.81 -22.22 16.51
CA TYR A 14 -14.01 -21.32 15.67
C TYR A 14 -13.54 -21.99 14.38
N HIS A 15 -13.10 -23.25 14.45
CA HIS A 15 -12.70 -24.01 13.27
C HIS A 15 -13.84 -24.18 12.27
N ASN A 16 -15.05 -24.48 12.75
CA ASN A 16 -16.23 -24.63 11.89
C ASN A 16 -16.63 -23.31 11.21
N VAL A 17 -16.57 -22.19 11.94
CA VAL A 17 -16.82 -20.86 11.39
C VAL A 17 -15.76 -20.50 10.35
N SER A 18 -14.47 -20.74 10.65
CA SER A 18 -13.36 -20.50 9.73
C SER A 18 -13.50 -21.28 8.42
N ILE A 19 -13.95 -22.54 8.44
CA ILE A 19 -14.17 -23.33 7.20
C ILE A 19 -15.26 -22.71 6.32
N VAL A 20 -16.35 -22.20 6.91
CA VAL A 20 -17.44 -21.55 6.16
C VAL A 20 -16.93 -20.25 5.54
N PHE A 21 -16.23 -19.42 6.30
CA PHE A 21 -15.66 -18.17 5.80
C PHE A 21 -14.56 -18.40 4.77
N ASN A 22 -13.73 -19.44 4.93
CA ASN A 22 -12.72 -19.79 3.95
C ASN A 22 -13.38 -20.18 2.63
N ARG A 23 -14.46 -20.98 2.65
CA ARG A 23 -15.24 -21.29 1.44
C ARG A 23 -15.82 -20.03 0.79
N ILE A 24 -16.27 -19.05 1.57
CA ILE A 24 -16.81 -17.77 1.05
C ILE A 24 -15.70 -16.93 0.42
N VAL A 25 -14.55 -16.79 1.09
CA VAL A 25 -13.41 -15.98 0.64
C VAL A 25 -12.71 -16.59 -0.58
N GLU A 26 -12.62 -17.93 -0.64
CA GLU A 26 -12.03 -18.63 -1.78
C GLU A 26 -12.94 -18.65 -3.00
N HIS A 27 -14.25 -18.41 -2.82
CA HIS A 27 -15.23 -18.44 -3.91
C HIS A 27 -14.91 -17.37 -4.97
N ASP A 28 -14.87 -17.77 -6.24
CA ASP A 28 -14.51 -16.88 -7.35
C ASP A 28 -15.48 -15.70 -7.49
N ALA A 29 -16.76 -15.89 -7.15
CA ALA A 29 -17.72 -14.79 -7.13
C ALA A 29 -17.38 -13.71 -6.09
N PHE A 30 -16.86 -14.09 -4.91
CA PHE A 30 -16.44 -13.14 -3.89
C PHE A 30 -15.20 -12.37 -4.35
N LYS A 31 -14.21 -13.07 -4.90
CA LYS A 31 -13.01 -12.44 -5.49
C LYS A 31 -13.39 -11.47 -6.62
N ASN A 32 -14.24 -11.89 -7.54
CA ASN A 32 -14.69 -11.05 -8.65
C ASN A 32 -15.48 -9.84 -8.17
N PHE A 33 -16.35 -10.01 -7.16
CA PHE A 33 -17.07 -8.90 -6.54
C PHE A 33 -16.10 -7.86 -5.95
N ILE A 34 -15.13 -8.30 -5.16
CA ILE A 34 -14.11 -7.40 -4.59
C ILE A 34 -13.30 -6.72 -5.69
N THR A 35 -12.90 -7.44 -6.73
CA THR A 35 -12.19 -6.87 -7.88
C THR A 35 -13.00 -5.76 -8.57
N ILE A 36 -14.30 -5.96 -8.77
CA ILE A 36 -15.20 -4.94 -9.33
C ILE A 36 -15.24 -3.71 -8.42
N VAL A 37 -15.39 -3.91 -7.10
CA VAL A 37 -15.39 -2.81 -6.12
C VAL A 37 -14.06 -2.04 -6.16
N ILE A 38 -12.92 -2.72 -6.30
CA ILE A 38 -11.61 -2.09 -6.44
C ILE A 38 -11.53 -1.26 -7.73
N ILE A 39 -12.02 -1.77 -8.86
CA ILE A 39 -12.05 -1.04 -10.14
C ILE A 39 -12.92 0.21 -10.02
N VAL A 40 -14.13 0.09 -9.45
CA VAL A 40 -15.03 1.22 -9.21
C VAL A 40 -14.37 2.25 -8.30
N ALA A 41 -13.71 1.82 -7.21
CA ALA A 41 -12.96 2.72 -6.33
C ALA A 41 -11.85 3.47 -7.07
N GLY A 42 -11.12 2.78 -7.95
CA GLY A 42 -10.09 3.40 -8.79
C GLY A 42 -10.64 4.48 -9.71
N ILE A 43 -11.77 4.22 -10.36
CA ILE A 43 -12.47 5.21 -11.20
C ILE A 43 -12.93 6.40 -10.36
N MET A 44 -13.49 6.16 -9.17
CA MET A 44 -13.95 7.21 -8.27
C MET A 44 -12.82 8.15 -7.81
N VAL A 45 -11.62 7.62 -7.54
CA VAL A 45 -10.47 8.48 -7.23
C VAL A 45 -10.06 9.36 -8.43
N GLY A 46 -10.13 8.82 -9.65
CA GLY A 46 -9.90 9.60 -10.86
C GLY A 46 -10.92 10.74 -11.01
N VAL A 47 -12.20 10.44 -10.80
CA VAL A 47 -13.29 11.44 -10.83
C VAL A 47 -13.11 12.49 -9.72
N GLY A 48 -12.67 12.08 -8.53
CA GLY A 48 -12.40 12.98 -7.40
C GLY A 48 -11.17 13.88 -7.58
N THR A 49 -10.41 13.74 -8.68
CA THR A 49 -9.31 14.66 -9.02
C THR A 49 -9.79 15.89 -9.78
N ASP A 50 -10.98 15.84 -10.39
CA ASP A 50 -11.55 16.98 -11.11
C ASP A 50 -12.21 17.97 -10.14
N ASP A 51 -11.60 19.16 -10.03
CA ASP A 51 -12.06 20.24 -9.13
C ASP A 51 -13.49 20.72 -9.43
N VAL A 52 -14.00 20.55 -10.66
CA VAL A 52 -15.36 20.94 -11.03
C VAL A 52 -16.37 19.95 -10.44
N ILE A 53 -16.10 18.65 -10.58
CA ILE A 53 -16.99 17.59 -10.12
C ILE A 53 -17.04 17.52 -8.59
N VAL A 54 -15.90 17.74 -7.92
CA VAL A 54 -15.81 17.77 -6.46
C VAL A 54 -16.63 18.92 -5.86
N ARG A 55 -16.69 20.08 -6.54
CA ARG A 55 -17.47 21.23 -6.06
C ARG A 55 -18.98 21.01 -6.17
N GLU A 56 -19.44 20.31 -7.21
CA GLU A 56 -20.87 20.06 -7.41
C GLU A 56 -21.39 18.83 -6.66
N SER A 57 -20.57 17.77 -6.56
CA SER A 57 -21.01 16.45 -6.06
C SER A 57 -20.14 15.87 -4.93
N GLY A 58 -19.26 16.67 -4.31
CA GLY A 58 -18.29 16.19 -3.31
C GLY A 58 -18.88 15.36 -2.17
N HIS A 59 -20.06 15.73 -1.66
CA HIS A 59 -20.74 14.97 -0.61
C HIS A 59 -21.14 13.55 -1.02
N ILE A 60 -21.52 13.34 -2.28
CA ILE A 60 -21.90 12.03 -2.81
C ILE A 60 -20.66 11.16 -3.01
N LEU A 61 -19.58 11.76 -3.53
CA LEU A 61 -18.28 11.10 -3.69
C LEU A 61 -17.72 10.62 -2.34
N ASP A 62 -17.74 11.48 -1.32
CA ASP A 62 -17.28 11.14 0.04
C ASP A 62 -18.09 9.97 0.63
N TRP A 63 -19.41 9.97 0.45
CA TRP A 63 -20.29 8.88 0.91
C TRP A 63 -19.99 7.55 0.23
N ILE A 64 -19.75 7.56 -1.08
CA ILE A 64 -19.42 6.35 -1.83
C ILE A 64 -18.05 5.83 -1.42
N ASP A 65 -17.07 6.72 -1.23
CA ASP A 65 -15.73 6.35 -0.74
C ASP A 65 -15.75 5.73 0.65
N GLU A 66 -16.62 6.22 1.54
CA GLU A 66 -16.83 5.65 2.88
C GLU A 66 -17.51 4.28 2.80
N ALA A 67 -18.51 4.11 1.93
CA ALA A 67 -19.15 2.82 1.69
C ALA A 67 -18.16 1.77 1.15
N ILE A 68 -17.33 2.14 0.17
CA ILE A 68 -16.27 1.30 -0.40
C ILE A 68 -15.26 0.90 0.67
N LEU A 69 -14.86 1.84 1.55
CA LEU A 69 -13.98 1.54 2.67
C LEU A 69 -14.62 0.50 3.61
N GLY A 70 -15.92 0.64 3.91
CA GLY A 70 -16.68 -0.35 4.68
C GLY A 70 -16.63 -1.75 4.08
N ILE A 71 -16.77 -1.87 2.76
CA ILE A 71 -16.66 -3.16 2.04
C ILE A 71 -15.26 -3.75 2.20
N PHE A 72 -14.20 -2.93 2.10
CA PHE A 72 -12.83 -3.41 2.29
C PHE A 72 -12.51 -3.81 3.73
N ILE A 73 -13.09 -3.13 4.72
CA ILE A 73 -12.98 -3.56 6.12
C ILE A 73 -13.62 -4.94 6.28
N LEU A 74 -14.83 -5.12 5.74
CA LEU A 74 -15.52 -6.41 5.77
C LEU A 74 -14.72 -7.50 5.05
N GLU A 75 -14.11 -7.19 3.91
CA GLU A 75 -13.21 -8.11 3.20
C GLU A 75 -12.06 -8.59 4.08
N ILE A 76 -11.37 -7.68 4.78
CA ILE A 76 -10.26 -8.03 5.66
C ILE A 76 -10.74 -8.84 6.85
N VAL A 77 -11.87 -8.47 7.47
CA VAL A 77 -12.46 -9.22 8.59
C VAL A 77 -12.81 -10.64 8.14
N CYS A 78 -13.44 -10.81 6.97
CA CYS A 78 -13.74 -12.12 6.40
C CYS A 78 -12.46 -12.93 6.16
N LYS A 79 -11.40 -12.33 5.60
CA LYS A 79 -10.10 -12.99 5.41
C LYS A 79 -9.45 -13.37 6.74
N PHE A 80 -9.56 -12.51 7.74
CA PHE A 80 -9.00 -12.75 9.07
C PHE A 80 -9.71 -13.90 9.79
N ILE A 81 -11.04 -14.01 9.66
CA ILE A 81 -11.83 -15.12 10.22
C ILE A 81 -11.63 -16.42 9.41
N ALA A 82 -11.40 -16.31 8.09
CA ALA A 82 -11.10 -17.45 7.22
C ALA A 82 -9.75 -18.09 7.56
N LEU A 83 -8.77 -17.32 8.02
CA LEU A 83 -7.58 -17.86 8.65
C LEU A 83 -7.95 -18.32 10.06
N ASP A 84 -7.97 -19.63 10.27
CA ASP A 84 -8.24 -20.31 11.55
C ASP A 84 -7.23 -19.89 12.67
N SER A 85 -6.96 -20.78 13.62
CA SER A 85 -6.07 -20.67 14.79
C SER A 85 -4.61 -20.19 14.55
N GLU A 86 -4.23 -19.70 13.38
CA GLU A 86 -2.92 -19.12 13.04
C GLU A 86 -3.05 -17.72 12.41
N PRO A 87 -3.48 -16.68 13.17
CA PRO A 87 -3.57 -15.30 12.69
C PRO A 87 -2.22 -14.75 12.20
N HIS A 88 -1.10 -15.32 12.68
CA HIS A 88 0.25 -15.00 12.21
C HIS A 88 0.44 -15.26 10.71
N ARG A 89 -0.30 -16.23 10.14
CA ARG A 89 -0.23 -16.57 8.71
C ARG A 89 -0.74 -15.45 7.81
N PHE A 90 -1.57 -14.54 8.34
CA PHE A 90 -2.04 -13.35 7.64
C PHE A 90 -0.87 -12.42 7.26
N PHE A 91 0.10 -12.25 8.18
CA PHE A 91 1.23 -11.32 8.01
C PHE A 91 2.35 -11.84 7.10
N TYR A 92 2.35 -13.12 6.74
CA TYR A 92 3.32 -13.66 5.77
C TYR A 92 3.05 -13.20 4.33
N SER A 93 1.81 -12.81 4.02
CA SER A 93 1.48 -12.25 2.71
C SER A 93 1.64 -10.74 2.73
N ASN A 94 2.64 -10.24 1.98
CA ASN A 94 2.90 -8.80 1.83
C ASN A 94 1.64 -8.02 1.42
N TRP A 95 0.82 -8.59 0.52
CA TRP A 95 -0.43 -8.00 0.05
C TRP A 95 -1.56 -7.97 1.09
N ASN A 96 -1.55 -8.86 2.08
CA ASN A 96 -2.52 -8.82 3.18
C ASN A 96 -2.06 -7.86 4.27
N CYS A 97 -0.75 -7.79 4.51
CA CYS A 97 -0.15 -6.78 5.38
C CYS A 97 -0.42 -5.36 4.85
N PHE A 98 -0.30 -5.16 3.52
CA PHE A 98 -0.62 -3.90 2.85
C PHE A 98 -2.09 -3.49 3.04
N ASP A 99 -3.03 -4.42 2.81
CA ASP A 99 -4.46 -4.16 3.03
C ASP A 99 -4.75 -3.75 4.49
N PHE A 100 -4.13 -4.44 5.45
CA PHE A 100 -4.26 -4.14 6.87
C PHE A 100 -3.68 -2.77 7.22
N ALA A 101 -2.52 -2.41 6.67
CA ALA A 101 -1.91 -1.09 6.86
C ALA A 101 -2.82 0.04 6.35
N ILE A 102 -3.48 -0.15 5.20
CA ILE A 102 -4.45 0.82 4.67
C ILE A 102 -5.63 0.98 5.63
N VAL A 103 -6.19 -0.12 6.13
CA VAL A 103 -7.35 -0.06 7.02
C VAL A 103 -6.97 0.55 8.36
N VAL A 104 -5.89 0.09 9.01
CA VAL A 104 -5.42 0.66 10.27
C VAL A 104 -5.10 2.14 10.12
N GLY A 105 -4.35 2.52 9.08
CA GLY A 105 -4.03 3.93 8.82
C GLY A 105 -5.27 4.79 8.59
N SER A 106 -6.34 4.23 8.03
CA SER A 106 -7.62 4.94 7.85
C SER A 106 -8.35 5.23 9.18
N PHE A 107 -8.08 4.45 10.23
CA PHE A 107 -8.69 4.63 11.57
C PHE A 107 -7.79 5.37 12.56
N THR A 108 -6.46 5.23 12.46
CA THR A 108 -5.52 5.73 13.48
C THR A 108 -5.06 7.16 13.26
N LEU A 109 -5.17 7.68 12.03
CA LEU A 109 -4.81 9.07 11.77
C LEU A 109 -5.93 9.98 12.27
N ASP A 110 -5.64 10.65 13.39
CA ASP A 110 -6.52 11.61 14.03
C ASP A 110 -6.88 12.78 13.08
N ARG A 111 -8.01 13.44 13.36
CA ARG A 111 -8.62 14.49 12.52
C ARG A 111 -7.70 15.69 12.26
N SER A 112 -6.60 15.82 12.98
CA SER A 112 -5.58 16.86 12.81
C SER A 112 -4.64 16.62 11.62
N MET A 113 -4.51 15.38 11.13
CA MET A 113 -3.67 15.00 9.98
C MET A 113 -4.49 14.77 8.71
N VAL A 114 -5.39 15.71 8.40
CA VAL A 114 -6.27 15.66 7.21
C VAL A 114 -5.50 15.39 5.91
N THR A 115 -4.28 15.91 5.78
CA THR A 115 -3.42 15.69 4.60
C THR A 115 -2.90 14.26 4.50
N MET A 116 -2.47 13.63 5.60
CA MET A 116 -2.04 12.22 5.58
C MET A 116 -3.24 11.28 5.37
N LEU A 117 -4.39 11.59 5.96
CA LEU A 117 -5.65 10.89 5.69
C LEU A 117 -6.04 10.93 4.21
N ARG A 118 -5.74 12.04 3.52
CA ARG A 118 -5.94 12.17 2.07
C ARG A 118 -4.96 11.31 1.27
N LEU A 119 -3.69 11.25 1.67
CA LEU A 119 -2.69 10.39 1.02
C LEU A 119 -2.97 8.90 1.23
N LEU A 120 -3.40 8.48 2.43
CA LEU A 120 -3.83 7.09 2.66
C LEU A 120 -5.07 6.73 1.85
N ARG A 121 -5.98 7.69 1.64
CA ARG A 121 -7.09 7.51 0.71
C ARG A 121 -6.58 7.22 -0.70
N LEU A 122 -5.57 7.93 -1.20
CA LEU A 122 -4.97 7.66 -2.51
C LEU A 122 -4.21 6.32 -2.57
N LEU A 123 -3.56 5.92 -1.48
CA LEU A 123 -2.87 4.62 -1.39
C LEU A 123 -3.81 3.42 -1.61
N ARG A 124 -5.11 3.56 -1.37
CA ARG A 124 -6.10 2.50 -1.68
C ARG A 124 -6.23 2.21 -3.18
N VAL A 125 -5.88 3.15 -4.07
CA VAL A 125 -5.80 2.90 -5.52
C VAL A 125 -4.77 1.81 -5.83
N LEU A 126 -3.72 1.67 -5.02
CA LEU A 126 -2.76 0.58 -5.18
C LEU A 126 -3.38 -0.80 -4.92
N LYS A 127 -4.57 -0.90 -4.31
CA LYS A 127 -5.33 -2.17 -4.28
C LYS A 127 -5.71 -2.64 -5.70
N LEU A 128 -5.74 -1.77 -6.72
CA LEU A 128 -5.86 -2.17 -8.13
C LEU A 128 -4.71 -3.08 -8.58
N LEU A 129 -3.51 -2.87 -8.04
CA LEU A 129 -2.37 -3.76 -8.31
C LEU A 129 -2.67 -5.17 -7.82
N LYS A 130 -3.44 -5.29 -6.73
CA LYS A 130 -3.87 -6.58 -6.19
C LYS A 130 -4.97 -7.23 -7.04
N ALA A 131 -5.83 -6.45 -7.68
CA ALA A 131 -6.87 -6.97 -8.58
C ALA A 131 -6.28 -7.66 -9.83
N LEU A 132 -5.07 -7.27 -10.25
CA LEU A 132 -4.39 -7.82 -11.42
C LEU A 132 -3.17 -8.64 -11.00
N PRO A 133 -3.24 -9.99 -11.01
CA PRO A 133 -2.12 -10.83 -10.54
C PRO A 133 -0.82 -10.61 -11.34
N GLN A 134 -0.94 -10.20 -12.61
CA GLN A 134 0.19 -9.83 -13.45
C GLN A 134 0.93 -8.59 -12.91
N LEU A 135 0.19 -7.59 -12.42
CA LEU A 135 0.80 -6.39 -11.82
C LEU A 135 1.49 -6.72 -10.50
N GLN A 136 0.95 -7.64 -9.70
CA GLN A 136 1.61 -8.09 -8.48
C GLN A 136 3.00 -8.66 -8.77
N ILE A 137 3.11 -9.52 -9.77
CA ILE A 137 4.39 -10.12 -10.18
C ILE A 137 5.37 -9.05 -10.65
N ILE A 138 4.91 -8.07 -11.43
CA ILE A 138 5.74 -6.94 -11.89
C ILE A 138 6.26 -6.12 -10.71
N VAL A 139 5.41 -5.81 -9.74
CA VAL A 139 5.81 -5.03 -8.55
C VAL A 139 6.78 -5.81 -7.69
N GLU A 140 6.52 -7.10 -7.45
CA GLU A 140 7.42 -7.96 -6.67
C GLU A 140 8.79 -8.10 -7.34
N THR A 141 8.83 -8.33 -8.64
CA THR A 141 10.09 -8.38 -9.40
C THR A 141 10.82 -7.04 -9.42
N LEU A 142 10.10 -5.91 -9.48
CA LEU A 142 10.70 -4.58 -9.38
C LEU A 142 11.34 -4.35 -8.00
N ILE A 143 10.66 -4.73 -6.92
CA ILE A 143 11.20 -4.61 -5.56
C ILE A 143 12.44 -5.48 -5.39
N MET A 144 12.42 -6.72 -5.91
CA MET A 144 13.59 -7.60 -5.92
C MET A 144 14.76 -6.98 -6.70
N GLY A 145 14.49 -6.39 -7.87
CA GLY A 145 15.50 -5.69 -8.67
C GLY A 145 16.08 -4.47 -7.96
N LEU A 146 15.24 -3.69 -7.27
CA LEU A 146 15.66 -2.50 -6.53
C LEU A 146 16.63 -2.86 -5.40
N SER A 147 16.42 -3.98 -4.71
CA SER A 147 17.35 -4.45 -3.67
C SER A 147 18.76 -4.70 -4.23
N SER A 148 18.88 -5.16 -5.48
CA SER A 148 20.18 -5.38 -6.13
C SER A 148 20.84 -4.07 -6.57
N ILE A 149 20.04 -3.09 -7.00
CA ILE A 149 20.52 -1.76 -7.43
C ILE A 149 20.94 -0.90 -6.22
N GLY A 150 20.43 -1.17 -5.02
CA GLY A 150 20.71 -0.39 -3.81
C GLY A 150 22.21 -0.21 -3.52
N PHE A 151 23.01 -1.26 -3.64
CA PHE A 151 24.47 -1.16 -3.44
C PHE A 151 25.17 -0.34 -4.52
N ILE A 152 24.72 -0.45 -5.77
CA ILE A 152 25.24 0.36 -6.88
C ILE A 152 24.90 1.84 -6.64
N GLY A 153 23.67 2.13 -6.18
CA GLY A 153 23.25 3.47 -5.80
C GLY A 153 24.08 4.06 -4.66
N LEU A 154 24.45 3.25 -3.66
CA LEU A 154 25.32 3.68 -2.57
C LEU A 154 26.73 4.06 -3.07
N ILE A 155 27.31 3.24 -3.95
CA ILE A 155 28.62 3.52 -4.55
C ILE A 155 28.55 4.81 -5.39
N LEU A 156 27.51 4.96 -6.21
CA LEU A 156 27.30 6.17 -7.02
C LEU A 156 27.12 7.42 -6.15
N PHE A 157 26.38 7.31 -5.04
CA PHE A 157 26.23 8.40 -4.07
C PHE A 157 27.58 8.79 -3.44
N MET A 158 28.39 7.81 -3.02
CA MET A 158 29.75 8.08 -2.51
C MET A 158 30.63 8.75 -3.56
N PHE A 159 30.52 8.34 -4.83
CA PHE A 159 31.24 8.96 -5.93
C PHE A 159 30.85 10.44 -6.08
N PHE A 160 29.55 10.75 -6.18
CA PHE A 160 29.08 12.14 -6.22
C PHE A 160 29.49 12.94 -4.99
N TYR A 161 29.50 12.34 -3.81
CA TYR A 161 29.96 12.99 -2.59
C TYR A 161 31.43 13.41 -2.65
N LEU A 162 32.32 12.54 -3.13
CA LEU A 162 33.74 12.86 -3.30
C LEU A 162 33.95 13.98 -4.33
N PHE A 163 33.24 13.92 -5.46
CA PHE A 163 33.32 14.96 -6.49
C PHE A 163 32.70 16.28 -6.05
N ALA A 164 31.66 16.26 -5.21
CA ALA A 164 31.08 17.47 -4.65
C ALA A 164 32.09 18.20 -3.77
N ILE A 165 32.82 17.48 -2.90
CA ILE A 165 33.88 18.07 -2.06
C ILE A 165 35.01 18.64 -2.92
N LEU A 166 35.48 17.89 -3.93
CA LEU A 166 36.49 18.37 -4.86
C LEU A 166 36.03 19.62 -5.63
N GLY A 167 34.78 19.63 -6.10
CA GLY A 167 34.18 20.76 -6.80
C GLY A 167 34.11 22.00 -5.91
N MET A 168 33.73 21.85 -4.64
CA MET A 168 33.80 22.94 -3.67
C MET A 168 35.23 23.44 -3.47
N MET A 169 36.21 22.56 -3.26
CA MET A 169 37.60 22.98 -3.06
C MET A 169 38.18 23.78 -4.22
N ILE A 170 37.76 23.49 -5.45
CA ILE A 170 38.35 24.09 -6.67
C ILE A 170 37.52 25.29 -7.16
N PHE A 171 36.19 25.20 -7.10
CA PHE A 171 35.28 26.13 -7.78
C PHE A 171 34.46 27.01 -6.84
N GLN A 172 34.59 26.87 -5.52
CA GLN A 172 33.80 27.65 -4.56
C GLN A 172 33.95 29.17 -4.75
N GLU A 173 35.14 29.67 -5.11
CA GLU A 173 35.34 31.11 -5.35
C GLU A 173 34.84 31.57 -6.74
N ASN A 174 34.91 30.70 -7.75
CA ASN A 174 34.60 31.03 -9.14
C ASN A 174 33.11 30.81 -9.49
N ASP A 175 32.48 29.83 -8.85
CA ASP A 175 31.05 29.51 -8.99
C ASP A 175 30.42 29.12 -7.65
N PRO A 176 30.20 30.10 -6.76
CA PRO A 176 29.60 29.87 -5.45
C PRO A 176 28.11 29.48 -5.54
N TRP A 177 27.46 29.61 -6.69
CA TRP A 177 26.04 29.25 -6.82
C TRP A 177 25.86 27.74 -6.85
N HIS A 178 26.73 27.03 -7.60
CA HIS A 178 26.72 25.57 -7.69
C HIS A 178 27.60 24.90 -6.62
N PHE A 179 28.78 25.46 -6.32
CA PHE A 179 29.79 24.85 -5.45
C PHE A 179 30.00 25.59 -4.11
N GLY A 180 29.07 26.47 -3.71
CA GLY A 180 29.15 27.18 -2.45
C GLY A 180 28.81 26.33 -1.22
N THR A 181 27.95 25.32 -1.38
CA THR A 181 27.54 24.41 -0.29
C THR A 181 27.42 22.98 -0.78
N LEU A 182 27.59 22.01 0.12
CA LEU A 182 27.65 20.59 -0.22
C LEU A 182 26.35 20.07 -0.84
N ASP A 183 25.21 20.50 -0.34
CA ASP A 183 23.89 20.13 -0.85
C ASP A 183 23.70 20.62 -2.30
N ARG A 184 24.15 21.84 -2.61
CA ARG A 184 24.08 22.40 -3.97
C ARG A 184 25.09 21.73 -4.89
N ALA A 185 26.29 21.43 -4.40
CA ALA A 185 27.30 20.72 -5.18
C ALA A 185 26.85 19.30 -5.52
N LEU A 186 26.19 18.60 -4.59
CA LEU A 186 25.59 17.29 -4.82
C LEU A 186 24.44 17.36 -5.85
N LEU A 187 23.55 18.36 -5.75
CA LEU A 187 22.47 18.55 -6.71
C LEU A 187 22.97 18.97 -8.10
N SER A 188 24.10 19.67 -8.18
CA SER A 188 24.71 20.09 -9.45
C SER A 188 25.43 18.93 -10.17
N LEU A 189 25.80 17.88 -9.42
CA LEU A 189 26.46 16.68 -9.94
C LEU A 189 25.48 15.53 -10.25
N PHE A 190 24.23 15.64 -9.80
CA PHE A 190 23.15 14.72 -10.13
C PHE A 190 22.63 14.96 -11.55
#